data_AF-A0A9D1NK14-F1
#
_entry.id   AF-A0A9D1NK14-F1
#
_cell.length_a   1.000
_cell.length_b   1.000
_cell.length_c   1.000
_cell.angle_alpha   90.00
_cell.angle_beta   90.00
_cell.angle_gamma   90.00
#
_symmetry.space_group_name_H-M   'P 1'
#
loop_
_entity.id
_entity.type
_entity.pdbx_description
1 polymer ?
#
loop_
_entity_poly.entity_id
_entity_poly.type
_entity_poly.pdbx_seq_one_letter_code
_entity_poly.pdbx_strand_id
1 'polypeptide(L)'
;RMEQGEFFALGFGTPILISAEHNLGVEFLKRRILEEIGLPEESEEAAGNAAAGTDTPIRICLAGRPNVGKSSLGNALTKSSRLIVSEVAGTTRDPVAQRLDYADAKSGEKAVFELVDTAGKRAKNKFDTLEYFSALRTDEAMRRADVCFLVIDAATGVTRLDKQLAGQIMKMGAGLIVVVNKWDLALKHFRAGTVHGYESEEEFRRAFAKAVRRELFFLPGSTVLFTSALEGLRVETMLREALALYRRMNVQIPTGRLNRVIHDVMEANPPKMVSGRRFKCYYAVQTGNKPLRVRLFCNSEEKIEETYERFLLSKFYAAFELGGVPVKFDFVGKPKQERSFFMAQQSETVGGAPTAQTRGNARIVPPGKRPGKNR
;
A
#
# COMPACT_ATOMS: atom_id res chain seq x y z
N ARG A 1 -34.74 -13.63 21.00
CA ARG A 1 -34.31 -14.41 19.81
C ARG A 1 -35.47 -14.32 18.83
N MET A 2 -35.32 -13.59 17.73
CA MET A 2 -36.34 -13.59 16.66
C MET A 2 -36.22 -14.91 15.90
N GLU A 3 -37.35 -15.54 15.59
CA GLU A 3 -37.39 -16.79 14.84
C GLU A 3 -37.35 -16.50 13.33
N GLN A 4 -36.71 -17.37 12.55
CA GLN A 4 -36.53 -17.19 11.09
C GLN A 4 -37.87 -17.00 10.35
N GLY A 5 -38.96 -17.57 10.88
CA GLY A 5 -40.30 -17.47 10.33
C GLY A 5 -40.84 -16.05 10.22
N GLU A 6 -40.43 -15.15 11.11
CA GLU A 6 -40.94 -13.76 11.16
C GLU A 6 -40.47 -12.92 9.95
N PHE A 7 -39.33 -13.27 9.34
CA PHE A 7 -38.75 -12.52 8.22
C PHE A 7 -39.41 -12.84 6.87
N PHE A 8 -40.12 -13.96 6.75
CA PHE A 8 -40.85 -14.30 5.52
C PHE A 8 -42.01 -13.32 5.26
N ALA A 9 -42.57 -12.72 6.33
CA ALA A 9 -43.63 -11.72 6.22
C ALA A 9 -43.19 -10.43 5.49
N LEU A 10 -41.87 -10.19 5.32
CA LEU A 10 -41.34 -9.02 4.63
C LEU A 10 -41.40 -9.13 3.10
N GLY A 11 -41.68 -10.30 2.53
CA GLY A 11 -41.88 -10.47 1.09
C GLY A 11 -40.60 -10.45 0.24
N PHE A 12 -39.41 -10.44 0.85
CA PHE A 12 -38.11 -10.46 0.16
C PHE A 12 -37.56 -11.87 -0.13
N GLY A 13 -38.41 -12.89 -0.05
CA GLY A 13 -38.01 -14.28 -0.24
C GLY A 13 -37.30 -14.89 0.97
N THR A 14 -36.48 -15.91 0.73
CA THR A 14 -35.82 -16.68 1.80
C THR A 14 -34.73 -15.85 2.48
N PRO A 15 -34.79 -15.63 3.80
CA PRO A 15 -33.80 -14.84 4.52
C PRO A 15 -32.42 -15.52 4.53
N ILE A 16 -31.37 -14.77 4.17
CA ILE A 16 -29.99 -15.23 4.25
C ILE A 16 -29.43 -14.87 5.64
N LEU A 17 -29.02 -15.89 6.39
CA LEU A 17 -28.54 -15.73 7.76
C LEU A 17 -27.02 -15.55 7.76
N ILE A 18 -26.56 -14.46 8.35
CA ILE A 18 -25.13 -14.15 8.47
C ILE A 18 -24.76 -13.82 9.92
N SER A 19 -23.48 -14.02 10.25
CA SER A 19 -22.84 -13.38 11.40
C SER A 19 -21.60 -12.65 10.90
N ALA A 20 -21.68 -11.32 10.84
CA ALA A 20 -20.55 -10.48 10.42
C ALA A 20 -19.37 -10.60 11.41
N GLU A 21 -19.66 -10.70 12.71
CA GLU A 21 -18.66 -10.81 13.77
C GLU A 21 -17.85 -12.12 13.70
N HIS A 22 -18.50 -13.23 13.31
CA HIS A 22 -17.89 -14.56 13.25
C HIS A 22 -17.57 -15.00 11.80
N ASN A 23 -17.77 -14.11 10.83
CA ASN A 23 -17.61 -14.38 9.40
C ASN A 23 -18.38 -15.61 8.88
N LEU A 24 -19.57 -15.88 9.44
CA LEU A 24 -20.43 -17.01 9.04
C LEU A 24 -21.47 -16.55 8.02
N GLY A 25 -21.63 -17.29 6.93
CA GLY A 25 -22.64 -17.02 5.88
C GLY A 25 -22.33 -15.81 4.98
N VAL A 26 -21.26 -15.06 5.26
CA VAL A 26 -20.87 -13.85 4.51
C VAL A 26 -20.50 -14.18 3.06
N GLU A 27 -19.75 -15.27 2.84
CA GLU A 27 -19.36 -15.68 1.47
C GLU A 27 -20.57 -16.12 0.64
N PHE A 28 -21.51 -16.83 1.28
CA PHE A 28 -22.77 -17.23 0.65
C PHE A 28 -23.62 -16.01 0.27
N LEU A 29 -23.71 -15.00 1.16
CA LEU A 29 -24.39 -13.74 0.87
C LEU A 29 -23.74 -13.01 -0.32
N LYS A 30 -22.41 -12.93 -0.32
CA LYS A 30 -21.64 -12.27 -1.40
C LYS A 30 -21.89 -12.93 -2.76
N ARG A 31 -21.86 -14.27 -2.82
CA ARG A 31 -22.16 -15.02 -4.04
C ARG A 31 -23.58 -14.77 -4.54
N ARG A 32 -24.58 -14.81 -3.65
CA ARG A 32 -25.98 -14.52 -4.01
C ARG A 32 -26.16 -13.10 -4.55
N ILE A 33 -25.46 -12.12 -3.98
CA ILE A 33 -25.47 -10.74 -4.50
C ILE A 33 -24.88 -10.69 -5.91
N LEU A 34 -23.73 -11.36 -6.14
CA LEU A 34 -23.06 -11.40 -7.44
C LEU A 34 -23.93 -12.07 -8.53
N GLU A 35 -24.61 -13.17 -8.17
CA GLU A 35 -25.56 -13.86 -9.05
C GLU A 35 -26.71 -12.93 -9.48
N GLU A 36 -27.33 -12.20 -8.53
CA GLU A 36 -28.48 -11.33 -8.83
C GLU A 36 -28.10 -10.08 -9.63
N ILE A 37 -26.88 -9.56 -9.46
CA ILE A 37 -26.39 -8.41 -10.25
C ILE A 37 -25.80 -8.81 -11.61
N GLY A 38 -25.73 -10.12 -11.91
CA GLY A 38 -25.25 -10.64 -13.20
C GLY A 38 -23.76 -10.41 -13.46
N LEU A 39 -22.95 -10.21 -12.41
CA LEU A 39 -21.50 -10.12 -12.54
C LEU A 39 -20.91 -11.54 -12.48
N PRO A 40 -20.02 -11.93 -13.42
CA PRO A 40 -19.32 -13.20 -13.31
C PRO A 40 -18.57 -13.25 -11.97
N GLU A 41 -18.53 -14.42 -11.33
CA GLU A 41 -17.66 -14.63 -10.16
C GLU A 41 -16.28 -14.07 -10.52
N GLU A 42 -15.77 -13.12 -9.72
CA GLU A 42 -14.33 -12.85 -9.74
C GLU A 42 -13.69 -14.16 -9.31
N SER A 43 -13.33 -15.00 -10.28
CA SER A 43 -12.69 -16.27 -10.01
C SER A 43 -11.44 -15.94 -9.20
N GLU A 44 -11.34 -16.55 -8.01
CA GLU A 44 -10.15 -16.49 -7.16
C GLU A 44 -8.90 -17.05 -7.90
N GLU A 45 -9.07 -17.57 -9.12
CA GLU A 45 -8.02 -17.97 -10.05
C GLU A 45 -7.22 -16.79 -10.66
N ALA A 46 -7.67 -15.53 -10.54
CA ALA A 46 -6.87 -14.39 -10.98
C ALA A 46 -5.72 -14.01 -10.02
N ALA A 47 -5.62 -14.65 -8.85
CA ALA A 47 -4.57 -14.39 -7.86
C ALA A 47 -3.33 -15.30 -7.99
N GLY A 48 -3.32 -16.26 -8.92
CA GLY A 48 -2.20 -17.16 -9.15
C GLY A 48 -1.97 -17.37 -10.65
N ASN A 49 -0.87 -16.84 -11.17
CA ASN A 49 -0.42 -16.92 -12.57
C ASN A 49 -1.03 -15.90 -13.54
N ALA A 50 -0.78 -14.61 -13.31
CA ALA A 50 -0.75 -13.63 -14.41
C ALA A 50 0.56 -13.80 -15.22
N ALA A 51 0.69 -14.93 -15.91
CA ALA A 51 1.59 -15.05 -17.04
C ALA A 51 0.94 -14.36 -18.24
N ALA A 52 1.40 -13.14 -18.54
CA ALA A 52 1.33 -12.45 -19.83
C ALA A 52 0.21 -12.87 -20.82
N GLY A 53 -1.02 -12.39 -20.57
CA GLY A 53 -2.09 -12.28 -21.56
C GLY A 53 -2.60 -10.84 -21.60
N THR A 54 -2.48 -10.19 -22.76
CA THR A 54 -2.45 -8.72 -22.95
C THR A 54 -3.82 -8.05 -23.15
N ASP A 55 -4.85 -8.39 -22.36
CA ASP A 55 -6.19 -7.77 -22.56
C ASP A 55 -6.64 -6.83 -21.44
N THR A 56 -6.12 -6.99 -20.22
CA THR A 56 -6.38 -6.04 -19.13
C THR A 56 -5.42 -4.86 -19.22
N PRO A 57 -5.90 -3.62 -19.35
CA PRO A 57 -5.04 -2.45 -19.44
C PRO A 57 -4.35 -2.15 -18.10
N ILE A 58 -3.07 -1.78 -18.18
CA ILE A 58 -2.30 -1.25 -17.04
C ILE A 58 -2.76 0.19 -16.80
N ARG A 59 -3.38 0.44 -15.66
CA ARG A 59 -3.93 1.75 -15.32
C ARG A 59 -2.81 2.67 -14.85
N ILE A 60 -2.64 3.80 -15.51
CA ILE A 60 -1.60 4.79 -15.21
C ILE A 60 -2.22 6.13 -14.84
N CYS A 61 -1.61 6.84 -13.90
CA CYS A 61 -2.04 8.18 -13.48
C CYS A 61 -0.87 9.16 -13.50
N LEU A 62 -1.15 10.43 -13.84
CA LEU A 62 -0.20 11.54 -13.68
C LEU A 62 -0.60 12.36 -12.45
N ALA A 63 0.16 12.25 -11.37
CA ALA A 63 -0.05 13.01 -10.13
C ALA A 63 1.02 14.09 -9.96
N GLY A 64 0.69 15.17 -9.25
CA GLY A 64 1.63 16.28 -9.01
C GLY A 64 0.94 17.61 -8.81
N ARG A 65 1.68 18.62 -8.36
CA ARG A 65 1.16 19.98 -8.14
C ARG A 65 0.59 20.64 -9.41
N PRO A 66 -0.19 21.72 -9.30
CA PRO A 66 -0.54 22.56 -10.44
C PRO A 66 0.70 23.00 -11.24
N ASN A 67 0.55 23.17 -12.56
CA ASN A 67 1.55 23.75 -13.47
C ASN A 67 2.90 23.00 -13.64
N VAL A 68 3.08 21.82 -13.03
CA VAL A 68 4.27 20.95 -13.26
C VAL A 68 4.29 20.30 -14.65
N GLY A 69 3.21 20.47 -15.44
CA GLY A 69 3.11 19.99 -16.82
C GLY A 69 2.45 18.62 -17.00
N LYS A 70 1.60 18.18 -16.04
CA LYS A 70 0.83 16.93 -16.13
C LYS A 70 0.02 16.81 -17.43
N SER A 71 -0.78 17.83 -17.76
CA SER A 71 -1.60 17.82 -18.98
C SER A 71 -0.76 17.83 -20.26
N SER A 72 0.38 18.53 -20.24
CA SER A 72 1.32 18.52 -21.36
C SER A 72 1.94 17.14 -21.55
N LEU A 73 2.36 16.47 -20.47
CA LEU A 73 2.86 15.08 -20.52
C LEU A 73 1.78 14.10 -20.99
N GLY A 74 0.55 14.21 -20.48
CA GLY A 74 -0.58 13.38 -20.93
C GLY A 74 -0.84 13.55 -22.43
N ASN A 75 -0.81 14.78 -22.93
CA ASN A 75 -0.94 15.04 -24.37
C ASN A 75 0.24 14.51 -25.18
N ALA A 76 1.47 14.66 -24.68
CA ALA A 76 2.66 14.14 -25.35
C ALA A 76 2.65 12.60 -25.41
N LEU A 77 2.15 11.93 -24.36
CA LEU A 77 1.90 10.48 -24.37
C LEU A 77 0.90 10.14 -25.48
N THR A 78 -0.28 10.77 -25.51
CA THR A 78 -1.30 10.47 -26.53
C THR A 78 -0.89 10.76 -27.98
N LYS A 79 0.11 11.61 -28.20
CA LYS A 79 0.61 11.96 -29.54
C LYS A 79 1.86 11.17 -29.93
N SER A 80 2.29 10.23 -29.09
CA SER A 80 3.45 9.39 -29.37
C SER A 80 3.20 8.48 -30.57
N SER A 81 4.16 8.41 -31.49
CA SER A 81 4.10 7.58 -32.70
C SER A 81 3.92 6.08 -32.44
N ARG A 82 4.22 5.62 -31.22
CA ARG A 82 4.13 4.22 -30.79
C ARG A 82 2.81 3.87 -30.12
N LEU A 83 1.89 4.83 -29.99
CA LEU A 83 0.62 4.66 -29.32
C LEU A 83 -0.54 4.76 -30.31
N ILE A 84 -1.41 3.76 -30.28
CA ILE A 84 -2.76 3.90 -30.85
C ILE A 84 -3.66 4.31 -29.69
N VAL A 85 -4.33 5.46 -29.84
CA VAL A 85 -5.23 6.02 -28.83
C VAL A 85 -6.66 5.76 -29.24
N SER A 86 -7.43 5.12 -28.37
CA SER A 86 -8.87 4.97 -28.51
C SER A 86 -9.59 5.53 -27.28
N GLU A 87 -10.74 6.15 -27.50
CA GLU A 87 -11.63 6.56 -26.41
C GLU A 87 -12.60 5.40 -26.14
N VAL A 88 -12.59 4.89 -24.91
CA VAL A 88 -13.56 3.89 -24.47
C VAL A 88 -14.64 4.63 -23.70
N ALA A 89 -15.87 4.63 -24.24
CA ALA A 89 -17.00 5.25 -23.58
C ALA A 89 -17.30 4.51 -22.27
N GLY A 90 -17.09 5.19 -21.14
CA GLY A 90 -17.57 4.72 -19.84
C GLY A 90 -19.08 4.87 -19.73
N THR A 91 -19.68 4.20 -18.74
CA THR A 91 -21.08 4.47 -18.38
C THR A 91 -21.22 5.95 -17.97
N THR A 92 -22.44 6.50 -17.92
CA THR A 92 -22.73 7.92 -17.64
C THR A 92 -22.18 8.46 -16.31
N ARG A 93 -21.56 7.61 -15.48
CA ARG A 93 -20.90 7.94 -14.21
C ARG A 93 -19.38 7.75 -14.21
N ASP A 94 -18.82 7.03 -15.18
CA ASP A 94 -17.38 6.74 -15.25
C ASP A 94 -16.64 7.79 -16.08
N PRO A 95 -15.44 8.24 -15.65
CA PRO A 95 -14.57 9.06 -16.49
C PRO A 95 -14.28 8.32 -17.81
N VAL A 96 -14.37 9.04 -18.94
CA VAL A 96 -13.86 8.53 -20.23
C VAL A 96 -12.37 8.27 -20.07
N ALA A 97 -11.98 6.99 -20.08
CA ALA A 97 -10.61 6.56 -19.97
C ALA A 97 -9.96 6.51 -21.36
N GLN A 98 -8.69 6.92 -21.44
CA GLN A 98 -7.94 6.87 -22.69
C GLN A 98 -7.09 5.61 -22.72
N ARG A 99 -7.44 4.70 -23.64
CA ARG A 99 -6.68 3.49 -23.91
C ARG A 99 -5.51 3.83 -24.82
N LEU A 100 -4.32 3.35 -24.45
CA LEU A 100 -3.06 3.56 -25.15
C LEU A 100 -2.45 2.19 -25.46
N ASP A 101 -2.51 1.76 -26.72
CA ASP A 101 -1.87 0.52 -27.13
C ASP A 101 -0.39 0.78 -27.40
N TYR A 102 0.48 0.29 -26.51
CA TYR A 102 1.93 0.48 -26.55
C TYR A 102 2.63 -0.67 -27.24
N ALA A 103 3.49 -0.34 -28.20
CA ALA A 103 4.42 -1.27 -28.82
C ALA A 103 5.83 -0.68 -28.86
N ASP A 104 6.80 -1.38 -28.26
CA ASP A 104 8.21 -1.04 -28.38
C ASP A 104 8.85 -1.83 -29.52
N ALA A 105 9.14 -1.17 -30.63
CA ALA A 105 9.78 -1.81 -31.79
C ALA A 105 11.19 -2.38 -31.49
N LYS A 106 11.88 -1.90 -30.44
CA LYS A 106 13.23 -2.37 -30.10
C LYS A 106 13.22 -3.60 -29.21
N SER A 107 12.35 -3.64 -28.19
CA SER A 107 12.24 -4.79 -27.28
C SER A 107 11.20 -5.81 -27.73
N GLY A 108 10.32 -5.47 -28.69
CA GLY A 108 9.17 -6.29 -29.09
C GLY A 108 8.04 -6.30 -28.07
N GLU A 109 8.16 -5.54 -26.99
CA GLU A 109 7.18 -5.52 -25.91
C GLU A 109 5.89 -4.83 -26.33
N LYS A 110 4.76 -5.43 -25.95
CA LYS A 110 3.43 -4.87 -26.15
C LYS A 110 2.70 -4.81 -24.81
N ALA A 111 1.95 -3.74 -24.61
CA ALA A 111 1.08 -3.58 -23.45
C ALA A 111 -0.06 -2.62 -23.80
N VAL A 112 -1.20 -2.79 -23.13
CA VAL A 112 -2.29 -1.83 -23.18
C VAL A 112 -2.21 -1.00 -21.90
N PHE A 113 -2.23 0.32 -22.01
CA PHE A 113 -2.33 1.22 -20.87
C PHE A 113 -3.68 1.94 -20.88
N GLU A 114 -4.14 2.32 -19.69
CA GLU A 114 -5.32 3.15 -19.50
C GLU A 114 -4.92 4.38 -18.67
N LEU A 115 -5.03 5.58 -19.24
CA LEU A 115 -4.79 6.80 -18.48
C LEU A 115 -6.02 7.13 -17.63
N VAL A 116 -5.94 6.85 -16.33
CA VAL A 116 -6.97 7.22 -15.36
C VAL A 116 -6.79 8.70 -15.02
N ASP A 117 -7.87 9.49 -15.14
CA ASP A 117 -7.94 10.96 -14.96
C ASP A 117 -7.92 11.83 -16.25
N THR A 118 -8.55 11.39 -17.34
CA THR A 118 -8.74 12.23 -18.55
C THR A 118 -9.99 13.11 -18.56
N ALA A 119 -10.78 13.14 -17.47
CA ALA A 119 -11.95 14.03 -17.37
C ALA A 119 -11.59 15.54 -17.46
N GLY A 120 -10.33 15.90 -17.18
CA GLY A 120 -9.80 17.24 -17.42
C GLY A 120 -9.78 17.69 -18.88
N LYS A 121 -9.95 16.77 -19.85
CA LYS A 121 -10.06 17.13 -21.28
C LYS A 121 -11.40 17.77 -21.65
N ARG A 122 -12.49 17.49 -20.92
CA ARG A 122 -13.82 18.11 -21.18
C ARG A 122 -14.11 19.37 -20.38
N ALA A 123 -13.45 19.59 -19.23
CA ALA A 123 -13.68 20.77 -18.40
C ALA A 123 -12.94 22.04 -18.88
N LYS A 124 -12.56 22.12 -20.16
CA LYS A 124 -11.94 23.34 -20.73
C LYS A 124 -12.92 24.49 -20.99
N ASN A 125 -14.20 24.34 -20.64
CA ASN A 125 -15.19 25.41 -20.76
C ASN A 125 -15.79 25.79 -19.39
N LYS A 126 -15.00 26.39 -18.50
CA LYS A 126 -15.37 27.55 -17.64
C LYS A 126 -14.42 27.68 -16.44
N PHE A 127 -14.12 28.94 -16.16
CA PHE A 127 -13.32 29.42 -15.04
C PHE A 127 -13.91 29.04 -13.67
N ASP A 128 -12.99 28.93 -12.72
CA ASP A 128 -13.13 29.10 -11.26
C ASP A 128 -13.97 28.13 -10.42
N THR A 129 -13.25 27.17 -9.81
CA THR A 129 -13.27 26.72 -8.39
C THR A 129 -12.48 25.40 -8.29
N LEU A 130 -11.22 25.43 -8.75
CA LEU A 130 -10.53 24.26 -9.29
C LEU A 130 -9.70 23.44 -8.27
N GLU A 131 -9.40 23.96 -7.08
CA GLU A 131 -8.43 23.31 -6.18
C GLU A 131 -9.02 22.14 -5.37
N TYR A 132 -10.23 22.30 -4.81
CA TYR A 132 -10.87 21.26 -3.99
C TYR A 132 -11.34 20.06 -4.83
N PHE A 133 -11.89 20.32 -6.02
CA PHE A 133 -12.30 19.26 -6.95
C PHE A 133 -11.10 18.60 -7.66
N SER A 134 -9.96 19.28 -7.80
CA SER A 134 -8.73 18.64 -8.30
C SER A 134 -8.15 17.66 -7.29
N ALA A 135 -8.22 17.94 -5.99
CA ALA A 135 -7.69 17.05 -4.95
C ALA A 135 -8.48 15.74 -4.84
N LEU A 136 -9.83 15.81 -4.76
CA LEU A 136 -10.69 14.62 -4.68
C LEU A 136 -10.59 13.72 -5.93
N ARG A 137 -10.44 14.32 -7.11
CA ARG A 137 -10.24 13.59 -8.38
C ARG A 137 -8.86 12.92 -8.46
N THR A 138 -7.83 13.58 -7.93
CA THR A 138 -6.47 13.00 -7.88
C THR A 138 -6.47 11.75 -6.99
N ASP A 139 -7.17 11.77 -5.85
CA ASP A 139 -7.25 10.63 -4.94
C ASP A 139 -7.94 9.40 -5.55
N GLU A 140 -9.04 9.59 -6.28
CA GLU A 140 -9.74 8.49 -6.96
C GLU A 140 -8.88 7.90 -8.09
N ALA A 141 -8.24 8.76 -8.88
CA ALA A 141 -7.34 8.33 -9.94
C ALA A 141 -6.15 7.54 -9.38
N MET A 142 -5.52 8.02 -8.29
CA MET A 142 -4.43 7.33 -7.63
C MET A 142 -4.87 5.98 -7.04
N ARG A 143 -6.10 5.87 -6.52
CA ARG A 143 -6.66 4.59 -6.02
C ARG A 143 -6.89 3.57 -7.14
N ARG A 144 -7.30 4.03 -8.33
CA ARG A 144 -7.57 3.14 -9.48
C ARG A 144 -6.30 2.73 -10.22
N ALA A 145 -5.26 3.55 -10.17
CA ALA A 145 -4.00 3.33 -10.89
C ALA A 145 -3.25 2.08 -10.40
N ASP A 146 -2.60 1.39 -11.33
CA ASP A 146 -1.54 0.42 -11.06
C ASP A 146 -0.20 1.13 -10.85
N VAL A 147 0.09 2.11 -11.71
CA VAL A 147 1.33 2.90 -11.66
C VAL A 147 1.00 4.40 -11.72
N CYS A 148 1.48 5.14 -10.74
CA CYS A 148 1.41 6.59 -10.68
C CYS A 148 2.76 7.22 -11.03
N PHE A 149 2.73 8.21 -11.92
CA PHE A 149 3.85 9.09 -12.18
C PHE A 149 3.70 10.35 -11.30
N LEU A 150 4.60 10.54 -10.34
CA LEU A 150 4.71 11.79 -9.61
C LEU A 150 5.54 12.78 -10.43
N VAL A 151 4.85 13.73 -11.05
CA VAL A 151 5.45 14.77 -11.89
C VAL A 151 5.90 15.93 -11.01
N ILE A 152 7.20 16.22 -11.04
CA ILE A 152 7.82 17.39 -10.40
C ILE A 152 8.42 18.31 -11.46
N ASP A 153 8.44 19.61 -11.17
CA ASP A 153 9.03 20.62 -12.05
C ASP A 153 10.53 20.75 -11.74
N ALA A 154 11.39 20.59 -12.76
CA ALA A 154 12.83 20.70 -12.66
C ALA A 154 13.30 22.03 -12.05
N ALA A 155 12.58 23.14 -12.30
CA ALA A 155 12.95 24.47 -11.80
C ALA A 155 12.69 24.61 -10.30
N THR A 156 11.59 24.04 -9.79
CA THR A 156 11.24 24.13 -8.36
C THR A 156 11.80 22.98 -7.53
N GLY A 157 12.19 21.88 -8.16
CA GLY A 157 12.59 20.65 -7.46
C GLY A 157 11.44 20.01 -6.67
N VAL A 158 11.80 19.23 -5.66
CA VAL A 158 10.84 18.54 -4.77
C VAL A 158 10.35 19.52 -3.69
N THR A 159 9.03 19.68 -3.59
CA THR A 159 8.39 20.51 -2.57
C THR A 159 7.68 19.67 -1.51
N ARG A 160 7.14 20.32 -0.46
CA ARG A 160 6.36 19.65 0.59
C ARG A 160 5.13 18.91 0.03
N LEU A 161 4.41 19.52 -0.92
CA LEU A 161 3.22 18.89 -1.52
C LEU A 161 3.61 17.65 -2.34
N ASP A 162 4.77 17.67 -3.00
CA ASP A 162 5.27 16.52 -3.76
C ASP A 162 5.58 15.34 -2.82
N LYS A 163 6.16 15.61 -1.63
CA LYS A 163 6.37 14.59 -0.58
C LYS A 163 5.07 14.01 -0.06
N GLN A 164 4.05 14.85 0.16
CA GLN A 164 2.72 14.40 0.61
C GLN A 164 2.04 13.50 -0.43
N LEU A 165 2.03 13.92 -1.70
CA LEU A 165 1.50 13.13 -2.80
C LEU A 165 2.24 11.79 -2.95
N ALA A 166 3.57 11.80 -2.88
CA ALA A 166 4.37 10.57 -2.92
C ALA A 166 3.96 9.58 -1.82
N GLY A 167 3.79 10.08 -0.59
CA GLY A 167 3.32 9.26 0.54
C GLY A 167 1.89 8.75 0.35
N GLN A 168 0.99 9.54 -0.22
CA GLN A 168 -0.38 9.13 -0.53
C GLN A 168 -0.43 8.01 -1.58
N ILE A 169 0.32 8.15 -2.67
CA ILE A 169 0.43 7.13 -3.73
C ILE A 169 0.87 5.79 -3.14
N MET A 170 1.95 5.80 -2.35
CA MET A 170 2.46 4.58 -1.71
C MET A 170 1.45 3.96 -0.75
N LYS A 171 0.71 4.78 0.02
CA LYS A 171 -0.36 4.31 0.92
C LYS A 171 -1.53 3.69 0.16
N MET A 172 -1.84 4.19 -1.04
CA MET A 172 -2.89 3.64 -1.90
C MET A 172 -2.49 2.34 -2.59
N GLY A 173 -1.22 1.95 -2.54
CA GLY A 173 -0.74 0.71 -3.10
C GLY A 173 -0.49 0.73 -4.61
N ALA A 174 -0.36 1.93 -5.20
CA ALA A 174 0.07 2.10 -6.58
C ALA A 174 1.61 2.19 -6.68
N GLY A 175 2.17 1.60 -7.74
CA GLY A 175 3.58 1.75 -8.10
C GLY A 175 3.93 3.21 -8.33
N LEU A 176 5.12 3.64 -7.92
CA LEU A 176 5.53 5.04 -8.00
C LEU A 176 6.80 5.23 -8.82
N ILE A 177 6.67 6.03 -9.89
CA ILE A 177 7.77 6.56 -10.70
C ILE A 177 7.82 8.08 -10.53
N VAL A 178 8.99 8.64 -10.26
CA VAL A 178 9.18 10.09 -10.17
C VAL A 178 9.59 10.63 -11.54
N VAL A 179 8.91 11.66 -12.02
CA VAL A 179 9.15 12.28 -13.33
C VAL A 179 9.53 13.74 -13.14
N VAL A 180 10.79 14.07 -13.38
CA VAL A 180 11.32 15.44 -13.42
C VAL A 180 11.03 16.02 -14.80
N ASN A 181 9.99 16.83 -14.88
CA ASN A 181 9.54 17.46 -16.12
C ASN A 181 10.15 18.85 -16.33
N LYS A 182 10.06 19.38 -17.55
CA LYS A 182 10.71 20.63 -17.99
C LYS A 182 12.23 20.58 -17.91
N TRP A 183 12.80 19.39 -18.09
CA TRP A 183 14.24 19.19 -18.03
C TRP A 183 15.00 19.95 -19.13
N ASP A 184 14.34 20.23 -20.25
CA ASP A 184 14.88 21.09 -21.31
C ASP A 184 15.24 22.49 -20.82
N LEU A 185 14.43 23.08 -19.92
CA LEU A 185 14.72 24.37 -19.31
C LEU A 185 15.92 24.29 -18.38
N ALA A 186 15.99 23.23 -17.55
CA ALA A 186 17.14 23.01 -16.67
C ALA A 186 18.45 22.84 -17.47
N LEU A 187 18.42 22.12 -18.59
CA LEU A 187 19.57 21.99 -19.49
C LEU A 187 19.93 23.31 -20.18
N LYS A 188 18.95 24.11 -20.61
CA LYS A 188 19.20 25.47 -21.14
C LYS A 188 19.93 26.34 -20.12
N HIS A 189 19.48 26.33 -18.86
CA HIS A 189 20.14 27.06 -17.76
C HIS A 189 21.55 26.55 -17.47
N PHE A 190 21.76 25.24 -17.49
CA PHE A 190 23.09 24.63 -17.34
C PHE A 190 24.03 25.05 -18.48
N ARG A 191 23.59 24.94 -19.74
CA ARG A 191 24.38 25.33 -20.93
C ARG A 191 24.68 26.82 -20.97
N ALA A 192 23.77 27.66 -20.46
CA ALA A 192 23.99 29.10 -20.34
C ALA A 192 24.96 29.48 -19.21
N GLY A 193 25.48 28.50 -18.46
CA GLY A 193 26.40 28.74 -17.34
C GLY A 193 25.74 29.34 -16.11
N THR A 194 24.41 29.32 -15.99
CA THR A 194 23.71 29.83 -14.79
C THR A 194 23.66 28.82 -13.64
N VAL A 195 24.00 27.55 -13.93
CA VAL A 195 24.13 26.48 -12.95
C VAL A 195 25.58 26.03 -12.94
N HIS A 196 26.27 26.23 -11.81
CA HIS A 196 27.67 25.89 -11.63
C HIS A 196 27.86 24.62 -10.80
N GLY A 197 29.08 24.06 -10.83
CA GLY A 197 29.47 22.93 -9.97
C GLY A 197 29.27 21.55 -10.59
N TYR A 198 29.04 21.47 -11.91
CA TYR A 198 28.98 20.21 -12.65
C TYR A 198 29.76 20.34 -13.96
N GLU A 199 30.53 19.31 -14.31
CA GLU A 199 31.39 19.29 -15.50
C GLU A 199 30.65 18.86 -16.76
N SER A 200 29.51 18.16 -16.60
CA SER A 200 28.70 17.65 -17.71
C SER A 200 27.21 17.64 -17.40
N GLU A 201 26.37 17.60 -18.45
CA GLU A 201 24.92 17.42 -18.31
C GLU A 201 24.55 16.12 -17.58
N GLU A 202 25.34 15.07 -17.79
CA GLU A 202 25.14 13.78 -17.15
C GLU A 202 25.43 13.86 -15.65
N GLU A 203 26.51 14.54 -15.26
CA GLU A 203 26.80 14.80 -13.86
C GLU A 203 25.72 15.65 -13.20
N PHE A 204 25.30 16.74 -13.84
CA PHE A 204 24.22 17.59 -13.34
C PHE A 204 22.93 16.78 -13.12
N ARG A 205 22.56 15.95 -14.10
CA ARG A 205 21.40 15.06 -14.01
C ARG A 205 21.53 14.05 -12.86
N ARG A 206 22.70 13.44 -12.69
CA ARG A 206 22.97 12.48 -11.61
C ARG A 206 22.88 13.16 -10.23
N ALA A 207 23.44 14.36 -10.10
CA ALA A 207 23.35 15.16 -8.88
C ALA A 207 21.90 15.56 -8.58
N PHE A 208 21.13 15.98 -9.58
CA PHE A 208 19.71 16.28 -9.43
C PHE A 208 18.92 15.04 -8.98
N ALA A 209 19.16 13.88 -9.59
CA ALA A 209 18.53 12.63 -9.18
C ALA A 209 18.87 12.25 -7.73
N LYS A 210 20.12 12.50 -7.30
CA LYS A 210 20.53 12.30 -5.90
C LYS A 210 19.81 13.27 -4.96
N ALA A 211 19.64 14.53 -5.35
CA ALA A 211 18.87 15.52 -4.58
C ALA A 211 17.39 15.11 -4.44
N VAL A 212 16.75 14.68 -5.55
CA VAL A 212 15.38 14.17 -5.53
C VAL A 212 15.24 12.98 -4.57
N ARG A 213 16.16 12.00 -4.64
CA ARG A 213 16.16 10.85 -3.73
C ARG A 213 16.37 11.23 -2.27
N ARG A 214 17.17 12.25 -2.00
CA ARG A 214 17.36 12.78 -0.63
C ARG A 214 16.07 13.41 -0.10
N GLU A 215 15.37 14.17 -0.93
CA GLU A 215 14.09 14.79 -0.53
C GLU A 215 12.97 13.77 -0.38
N LEU A 216 13.01 12.68 -1.16
CA LEU A 216 12.06 11.56 -1.15
C LEU A 216 12.65 10.30 -0.49
N PHE A 217 13.45 10.47 0.57
CA PHE A 217 14.19 9.39 1.23
C PHE A 217 13.31 8.25 1.76
N PHE A 218 12.03 8.53 2.02
CA PHE A 218 11.05 7.56 2.52
C PHE A 218 10.49 6.65 1.41
N LEU A 219 10.76 6.94 0.13
CA LEU A 219 10.36 6.09 -0.98
C LEU A 219 11.33 4.91 -1.15
N PRO A 220 10.82 3.75 -1.61
CA PRO A 220 11.65 2.58 -1.82
C PRO A 220 12.44 2.69 -3.12
N GLY A 221 13.43 3.59 -3.20
CA GLY A 221 14.31 3.69 -4.36
C GLY A 221 13.60 3.86 -5.71
N SER A 222 12.46 4.55 -5.75
CA SER A 222 11.67 4.79 -6.97
C SER A 222 12.53 5.31 -8.13
N THR A 223 12.24 4.83 -9.34
CA THR A 223 12.88 5.30 -10.56
C THR A 223 12.66 6.80 -10.74
N VAL A 224 13.71 7.55 -11.08
CA VAL A 224 13.66 8.98 -11.40
C VAL A 224 13.90 9.18 -12.89
N LEU A 225 12.89 9.63 -13.60
CA LEU A 225 12.93 9.96 -15.02
C LEU A 225 13.05 11.46 -15.22
N PHE A 226 13.67 11.85 -16.34
CA PHE A 226 13.81 13.25 -16.73
C PHE A 226 13.19 13.41 -18.10
N THR A 227 12.22 14.30 -18.21
CA THR A 227 11.38 14.44 -19.41
C THR A 227 11.20 15.90 -19.80
N SER A 228 10.84 16.12 -21.06
CA SER A 228 10.26 17.38 -21.53
C SER A 228 9.01 17.08 -22.31
N ALA A 229 7.87 17.53 -21.81
CA ALA A 229 6.62 17.45 -22.55
C ALA A 229 6.64 18.32 -23.83
N LEU A 230 7.39 19.42 -23.80
CA LEU A 230 7.45 20.39 -24.90
C LEU A 230 8.29 19.85 -26.07
N GLU A 231 9.48 19.34 -25.76
CA GLU A 231 10.43 18.80 -26.75
C GLU A 231 10.18 17.30 -27.05
N GLY A 232 9.19 16.68 -26.40
CA GLY A 232 8.93 15.23 -26.49
C GLY A 232 10.02 14.34 -25.88
N LEU A 233 10.98 14.92 -25.15
CA LEU A 233 12.13 14.21 -24.59
C LEU A 233 11.70 13.11 -23.62
N ARG A 234 12.01 11.85 -23.96
CA ARG A 234 11.86 10.65 -23.11
C ARG A 234 10.45 10.37 -22.58
N VAL A 235 9.41 10.94 -23.20
CA VAL A 235 8.02 10.67 -22.83
C VAL A 235 7.68 9.18 -23.02
N GLU A 236 8.20 8.55 -24.07
CA GLU A 236 8.05 7.10 -24.31
C GLU A 236 8.69 6.23 -23.23
N THR A 237 9.78 6.70 -22.60
CA THR A 237 10.45 5.95 -21.54
C THR A 237 9.54 5.80 -20.32
N MET A 238 8.58 6.70 -20.11
CA MET A 238 7.61 6.58 -19.02
C MET A 238 6.81 5.29 -19.11
N LEU A 239 6.31 4.93 -20.30
CA LEU A 239 5.49 3.73 -20.48
C LEU A 239 6.31 2.44 -20.34
N ARG A 240 7.53 2.43 -20.86
CA ARG A 240 8.46 1.30 -20.68
C ARG A 240 8.73 1.05 -19.19
N GLU A 241 9.02 2.11 -18.45
CA GLU A 241 9.32 2.03 -17.02
C GLU A 241 8.08 1.66 -16.19
N ALA A 242 6.89 2.11 -16.60
CA ALA A 242 5.64 1.68 -16.00
C ALA A 242 5.37 0.19 -16.24
N LEU A 243 5.62 -0.33 -17.44
CA LEU A 243 5.51 -1.77 -17.72
C LEU A 243 6.50 -2.57 -16.86
N ALA A 244 7.75 -2.13 -16.79
CA ALA A 244 8.78 -2.77 -15.97
C ALA A 244 8.42 -2.75 -14.48
N LEU A 245 7.91 -1.63 -13.96
CA LEU A 245 7.45 -1.54 -12.58
C LEU A 245 6.22 -2.42 -12.33
N TYR A 246 5.23 -2.39 -13.23
CA TYR A 246 4.03 -3.22 -13.12
C TYR A 246 4.36 -4.71 -13.07
N ARG A 247 5.31 -5.16 -13.92
CA ARG A 247 5.79 -6.55 -13.86
C ARG A 247 6.46 -6.85 -12.53
N ARG A 248 7.35 -5.97 -12.05
CA ARG A 248 8.00 -6.14 -10.73
C ARG A 248 6.99 -6.22 -9.58
N MET A 249 5.92 -5.43 -9.61
CA MET A 249 4.85 -5.48 -8.61
C MET A 249 4.12 -6.83 -8.58
N ASN A 250 4.00 -7.49 -9.74
CA ASN A 250 3.27 -8.74 -9.91
C ASN A 250 4.16 -10.00 -9.86
N VAL A 251 5.42 -9.87 -9.44
CA VAL A 251 6.29 -11.04 -9.23
C VAL A 251 5.84 -11.80 -7.99
N GLN A 252 5.66 -13.12 -8.15
CA GLN A 252 5.50 -14.03 -7.02
C GLN A 252 6.88 -14.35 -6.42
N ILE A 253 7.07 -14.01 -5.15
CA ILE A 253 8.27 -14.29 -4.39
C ILE A 253 8.17 -15.72 -3.82
N PRO A 254 9.11 -16.63 -4.14
CA PRO A 254 9.12 -17.96 -3.55
C PRO A 254 9.19 -17.90 -2.02
N THR A 255 8.30 -18.62 -1.33
CA THR A 255 8.19 -18.60 0.14
C THR A 255 9.51 -18.97 0.82
N GLY A 256 10.28 -19.92 0.26
CA GLY A 256 11.61 -20.27 0.78
C GLY A 256 12.60 -19.10 0.74
N ARG A 257 12.65 -18.33 -0.35
CA ARG A 257 13.51 -17.13 -0.48
C ARG A 257 13.02 -16.03 0.46
N LEU A 258 11.70 -15.82 0.53
CA LEU A 258 11.07 -14.85 1.43
C LEU A 258 11.46 -15.08 2.89
N ASN A 259 11.27 -16.31 3.37
CA ASN A 259 11.55 -16.65 4.76
C ASN A 259 13.04 -16.56 5.09
N ARG A 260 13.92 -16.99 4.18
CA ARG A 260 15.37 -16.86 4.34
C ARG A 260 15.78 -15.39 4.52
N VAL A 261 15.33 -14.50 3.63
CA VAL A 261 15.67 -13.07 3.71
C VAL A 261 15.18 -12.44 5.02
N ILE A 262 13.94 -12.71 5.43
CA ILE A 262 13.41 -12.17 6.69
C ILE A 262 14.21 -12.70 7.88
N HIS A 263 14.53 -14.00 7.89
CA HIS A 263 15.33 -14.61 8.95
C HIS A 263 16.72 -13.99 9.04
N ASP A 264 17.46 -13.95 7.93
CA ASP A 264 18.83 -13.44 7.89
C ASP A 264 18.92 -11.97 8.33
N VAL A 265 17.94 -11.15 7.94
CA VAL A 265 17.86 -9.74 8.36
C VAL A 265 17.63 -9.62 9.87
N MET A 266 16.71 -10.42 10.42
CA MET A 266 16.39 -10.41 11.84
C MET A 266 17.49 -11.03 12.71
N GLU A 267 18.26 -11.98 12.20
CA GLU A 267 19.41 -12.56 12.89
C GLU A 267 20.57 -11.57 12.95
N ALA A 268 20.88 -10.92 11.82
CA ALA A 268 21.95 -9.93 11.75
C ALA A 268 21.67 -8.69 12.60
N ASN A 269 20.40 -8.27 12.71
CA ASN A 269 20.00 -7.12 13.51
C ASN A 269 18.74 -7.47 14.33
N PRO A 270 18.87 -8.09 15.51
CA PRO A 270 17.72 -8.54 16.28
C PRO A 270 16.82 -7.40 16.78
N PRO A 271 15.49 -7.57 16.79
CA PRO A 271 14.58 -6.58 17.35
C PRO A 271 14.81 -6.43 18.85
N LYS A 272 14.54 -5.22 19.36
CA LYS A 272 14.60 -4.92 20.79
C LYS A 272 13.56 -5.75 21.57
N MET A 273 13.79 -5.88 22.87
CA MET A 273 12.84 -6.55 23.75
C MET A 273 11.73 -5.57 24.13
N VAL A 274 10.49 -5.96 23.88
CA VAL A 274 9.29 -5.24 24.34
C VAL A 274 8.62 -6.12 25.40
N SER A 275 8.40 -5.57 26.59
CA SER A 275 7.81 -6.29 27.73
C SER A 275 8.52 -7.63 28.02
N GLY A 276 9.85 -7.59 28.03
CA GLY A 276 10.70 -8.75 28.36
C GLY A 276 10.79 -9.84 27.28
N ARG A 277 10.24 -9.62 26.07
CA ARG A 277 10.31 -10.59 24.97
C ARG A 277 10.68 -9.92 23.65
N ARG A 278 11.49 -10.58 22.84
CA ARG A 278 11.79 -10.12 21.47
C ARG A 278 10.63 -10.46 20.53
N PHE A 279 10.41 -9.62 19.53
CA PHE A 279 9.61 -9.98 18.37
C PHE A 279 10.25 -11.19 17.67
N LYS A 280 9.44 -12.18 17.33
CA LYS A 280 9.86 -13.38 16.59
C LYS A 280 8.92 -13.56 15.42
N CYS A 281 9.46 -13.58 14.20
CA CYS A 281 8.75 -14.02 13.00
C CYS A 281 9.02 -15.52 12.82
N TYR A 282 7.97 -16.32 12.72
CA TYR A 282 8.05 -17.76 12.52
C TYR A 282 8.02 -18.13 11.03
N TYR A 283 7.19 -17.42 10.28
CA TYR A 283 6.93 -17.72 8.88
C TYR A 283 6.35 -16.50 8.18
N ALA A 284 6.67 -16.31 6.91
CA ALA A 284 6.15 -15.24 6.07
C ALA A 284 5.65 -15.77 4.73
N VAL A 285 4.56 -15.20 4.23
CA VAL A 285 3.96 -15.52 2.93
C VAL A 285 3.54 -14.26 2.20
N GLN A 286 3.65 -14.26 0.87
CA GLN A 286 3.03 -13.24 0.04
C GLN A 286 1.54 -13.54 -0.10
N THR A 287 0.70 -12.54 0.17
CA THR A 287 -0.78 -12.65 0.16
C THR A 287 -1.45 -11.74 -0.86
N GLY A 288 -0.69 -10.92 -1.58
CA GLY A 288 -1.21 -10.05 -2.64
C GLY A 288 -0.12 -9.24 -3.33
N ASN A 289 -0.46 -8.62 -4.47
CA ASN A 289 0.50 -7.94 -5.36
C ASN A 289 0.23 -6.42 -5.52
N LYS A 290 -0.97 -5.95 -5.15
CA LYS A 290 -1.37 -4.53 -5.25
C LYS A 290 -2.06 -4.03 -3.97
N PRO A 291 -1.30 -3.50 -2.98
CA PRO A 291 0.17 -3.51 -2.91
C PRO A 291 0.73 -4.92 -2.71
N LEU A 292 2.04 -5.08 -2.88
CA LEU A 292 2.72 -6.33 -2.54
C LEU A 292 2.56 -6.56 -1.02
N ARG A 293 1.72 -7.51 -0.64
CA ARG A 293 1.41 -7.82 0.76
C ARG A 293 2.18 -9.04 1.19
N VAL A 294 2.93 -8.89 2.27
CA VAL A 294 3.58 -10.00 2.96
C VAL A 294 2.96 -10.13 4.33
N ARG A 295 2.39 -11.30 4.62
CA ARG A 295 1.89 -11.65 5.93
C ARG A 295 2.99 -12.34 6.73
N LEU A 296 3.34 -11.80 7.90
CA LEU A 296 4.35 -12.33 8.82
C LEU A 296 3.66 -12.91 10.06
N PHE A 297 3.75 -14.23 10.23
CA PHE A 297 3.26 -14.92 11.41
C PHE A 297 4.28 -14.78 12.54
N CYS A 298 3.86 -14.20 13.65
CA CYS A 298 4.74 -13.78 14.71
C CYS A 298 4.24 -14.18 16.09
N ASN A 299 5.10 -13.99 17.11
CA ASN A 299 4.72 -14.26 18.49
C ASN A 299 3.69 -13.26 19.04
N SER A 300 3.76 -11.99 18.63
CA SER A 300 2.82 -10.93 19.02
C SER A 300 3.09 -9.69 18.16
N GLU A 301 2.02 -9.13 17.60
CA GLU A 301 2.04 -7.93 16.76
C GLU A 301 2.45 -6.69 17.55
N GLU A 302 2.08 -6.62 18.83
CA GLU A 302 2.41 -5.49 19.72
C GLU A 302 3.92 -5.40 20.05
N LYS A 303 4.71 -6.42 19.67
CA LYS A 303 6.16 -6.47 19.99
C LYS A 303 7.06 -5.91 18.90
N ILE A 304 6.52 -5.61 17.72
CA ILE A 304 7.31 -4.95 16.69
C ILE A 304 7.17 -3.43 16.85
N GLU A 305 8.31 -2.75 16.99
CA GLU A 305 8.35 -1.29 16.97
C GLU A 305 8.28 -0.79 15.53
N GLU A 306 7.59 0.33 15.29
CA GLU A 306 7.46 0.92 13.95
C GLU A 306 8.83 1.21 13.30
N THR A 307 9.82 1.61 14.11
CA THR A 307 11.20 1.84 13.62
C THR A 307 11.83 0.55 13.10
N TYR A 308 11.58 -0.58 13.77
CA TYR A 308 12.09 -1.88 13.35
C TYR A 308 11.34 -2.41 12.12
N GLU A 309 10.02 -2.19 12.04
CA GLU A 309 9.24 -2.49 10.84
C GLU A 309 9.80 -1.75 9.61
N ARG A 310 10.04 -0.43 9.73
CA ARG A 310 10.65 0.36 8.64
C ARG A 310 12.04 -0.14 8.26
N PHE A 311 12.85 -0.56 9.24
CA PHE A 311 14.15 -1.19 8.99
C PHE A 311 14.00 -2.49 8.20
N LEU A 312 13.12 -3.39 8.64
CA LEU A 312 12.86 -4.66 7.97
C LEU A 312 12.36 -4.43 6.55
N LEU A 313 11.45 -3.48 6.37
CA LEU A 313 10.91 -3.07 5.07
C LEU A 313 12.01 -2.50 4.16
N SER A 314 12.92 -1.67 4.67
CA SER A 314 14.05 -1.15 3.91
C SER A 314 14.99 -2.27 3.43
N LYS A 315 15.28 -3.25 4.28
CA LYS A 315 16.09 -4.42 3.90
C LYS A 315 15.36 -5.32 2.90
N PHE A 316 14.05 -5.47 3.06
CA PHE A 316 13.19 -6.19 2.13
C PHE A 316 13.23 -5.55 0.73
N TYR A 317 13.11 -4.23 0.65
CA TYR A 317 13.24 -3.49 -0.60
C TYR A 317 14.56 -3.75 -1.31
N ALA A 318 15.67 -3.75 -0.56
CA ALA A 318 17.00 -4.00 -1.12
C ALA A 318 17.16 -5.46 -1.60
N ALA A 319 16.70 -6.45 -0.83
CA ALA A 319 16.88 -7.87 -1.14
C ALA A 319 16.09 -8.37 -2.36
N PHE A 320 14.99 -7.68 -2.70
CA PHE A 320 14.09 -8.05 -3.79
C PHE A 320 14.06 -7.00 -4.93
N GLU A 321 14.91 -5.97 -4.87
CA GLU A 321 15.00 -4.92 -5.90
C GLU A 321 13.64 -4.25 -6.23
N LEU A 322 12.82 -4.07 -5.19
CA LEU A 322 11.44 -3.61 -5.26
C LEU A 322 11.33 -2.07 -5.39
N GLY A 323 12.22 -1.49 -6.19
CA GLY A 323 12.33 -0.06 -6.44
C GLY A 323 11.02 0.55 -6.95
N GLY A 324 10.34 1.38 -6.16
CA GLY A 324 9.05 2.00 -6.49
C GLY A 324 7.82 1.11 -6.31
N VAL A 325 7.97 -0.11 -5.78
CA VAL A 325 6.86 -1.02 -5.47
C VAL A 325 6.30 -0.71 -4.08
N PRO A 326 4.99 -0.53 -3.90
CA PRO A 326 4.39 -0.43 -2.58
C PRO A 326 4.33 -1.81 -1.92
N VAL A 327 4.97 -1.93 -0.76
CA VAL A 327 5.00 -3.16 0.03
C VAL A 327 4.30 -2.89 1.35
N LYS A 328 3.45 -3.82 1.79
CA LYS A 328 2.80 -3.79 3.10
C LYS A 328 3.07 -5.07 3.86
N PHE A 329 3.48 -4.93 5.11
CA PHE A 329 3.57 -6.03 6.05
C PHE A 329 2.30 -6.11 6.89
N ASP A 330 1.70 -7.30 6.91
CA ASP A 330 0.60 -7.63 7.81
C ASP A 330 1.15 -8.60 8.87
N PHE A 331 1.20 -8.19 10.12
CA PHE A 331 1.65 -9.05 11.22
C PHE A 331 0.47 -9.83 11.78
N VAL A 332 0.66 -11.13 12.03
CA VAL A 332 -0.38 -11.99 12.63
C VAL A 332 0.21 -12.71 13.83
N GLY A 333 -0.28 -12.37 15.02
CA GLY A 333 0.12 -12.98 16.28
C GLY A 333 -0.53 -14.34 16.52
N LYS A 334 -0.01 -15.09 17.51
CA LYS A 334 -0.75 -16.25 18.03
C LYS A 334 -2.03 -15.76 18.72
N PRO A 335 -3.16 -16.49 18.60
CA PRO A 335 -4.37 -16.16 19.33
C PRO A 335 -4.05 -16.06 20.83
N LYS A 336 -4.46 -14.95 21.46
CA LYS A 336 -4.32 -14.77 22.90
C LYS A 336 -5.22 -15.85 23.53
N GLN A 337 -4.63 -16.93 24.07
CA GLN A 337 -5.37 -17.81 24.98
C GLN A 337 -5.93 -16.91 26.08
N GLU A 338 -7.26 -16.79 26.17
CA GLU A 338 -7.96 -16.11 27.25
C GLU A 338 -7.65 -16.85 28.56
N ARG A 339 -6.55 -16.46 29.20
CA ARG A 339 -6.16 -16.97 30.53
C ARG A 339 -7.13 -16.54 31.63
N SER A 340 -8.13 -15.73 31.33
CA SER A 340 -9.09 -15.16 32.28
C SER A 340 -10.28 -16.06 32.60
N PHE A 341 -10.65 -17.03 31.74
CA PHE A 341 -11.85 -17.85 32.01
C PHE A 341 -11.58 -19.11 32.85
N PHE A 342 -10.39 -19.70 32.77
CA PHE A 342 -10.07 -20.95 33.48
C PHE A 342 -9.60 -20.78 34.92
N MET A 343 -9.14 -19.58 35.32
CA MET A 343 -8.74 -19.33 36.71
C MET A 343 -9.91 -18.93 37.62
N ALA A 344 -11.03 -18.46 37.05
CA ALA A 344 -12.24 -18.12 37.82
C ALA A 344 -13.09 -19.35 38.20
N GLN A 345 -13.07 -20.41 37.39
CA GLN A 345 -13.83 -21.65 37.67
C GLN A 345 -13.13 -22.63 38.63
N GLN A 346 -11.81 -22.51 38.82
CA GLN A 346 -11.09 -23.32 39.82
C GLN A 346 -11.12 -22.71 41.23
N SER A 347 -11.53 -21.44 41.39
CA SER A 347 -11.83 -20.85 42.70
C SER A 347 -13.26 -21.11 43.18
N GLU A 348 -14.17 -21.57 42.32
CA GLU A 348 -15.58 -21.84 42.67
C GLU A 348 -15.88 -23.31 43.02
N THR A 349 -14.89 -24.21 42.96
CA THR A 349 -15.11 -25.66 43.23
C THR A 349 -14.51 -26.17 44.55
N VAL A 350 -13.93 -25.31 45.38
CA VAL A 350 -13.54 -25.67 46.77
C VAL A 350 -14.06 -24.61 47.74
N GLY A 351 -15.32 -24.74 48.14
CA GLY A 351 -15.97 -23.84 49.08
C GLY A 351 -17.27 -24.44 49.60
N GLY A 352 -17.17 -25.53 50.36
CA GLY A 352 -18.28 -26.07 51.13
C GLY A 352 -18.89 -25.01 52.05
N ALA A 353 -20.22 -25.03 52.12
CA ALA A 353 -21.08 -24.06 52.80
C ALA A 353 -20.71 -23.76 54.26
N PRO A 354 -20.96 -22.53 54.76
CA PRO A 354 -20.98 -22.26 56.19
C PRO A 354 -22.37 -22.59 56.76
N THR A 355 -22.43 -23.42 57.80
CA THR A 355 -23.62 -23.50 58.67
C THR A 355 -23.21 -23.02 60.06
N ALA A 356 -23.82 -21.90 60.47
CA ALA A 356 -23.67 -21.31 61.79
C ALA A 356 -24.45 -22.14 62.83
N GLN A 357 -23.77 -22.57 63.90
CA GLN A 357 -24.41 -22.82 65.19
C GLN A 357 -23.52 -22.36 66.36
N THR A 358 -24.26 -21.94 67.39
CA THR A 358 -23.97 -21.06 68.51
C THR A 358 -23.13 -21.68 69.65
N ARG A 359 -22.53 -20.78 70.45
CA ARG A 359 -22.10 -20.85 71.88
C ARG A 359 -20.69 -21.35 72.22
N GLY A 360 -19.99 -20.54 73.02
CA GLY A 360 -18.91 -21.00 73.90
C GLY A 360 -17.87 -19.93 74.27
N ASN A 361 -18.06 -19.27 75.42
CA ASN A 361 -17.08 -18.41 76.09
C ASN A 361 -15.71 -19.09 76.28
N ALA A 362 -14.61 -18.34 76.12
CA ALA A 362 -13.58 -18.15 77.16
C ALA A 362 -12.41 -17.29 76.66
N ARG A 363 -12.09 -16.25 77.45
CA ARG A 363 -10.85 -15.46 77.40
C ARG A 363 -9.65 -16.32 77.80
N ILE A 364 -8.54 -16.24 77.08
CA ILE A 364 -7.19 -16.36 77.67
C ILE A 364 -6.24 -15.36 76.99
N VAL A 365 -5.58 -14.58 77.84
CA VAL A 365 -4.62 -13.49 77.56
C VAL A 365 -3.21 -14.08 77.42
N PRO A 366 -2.35 -13.64 76.47
CA PRO A 366 -0.91 -13.88 76.56
C PRO A 366 -0.18 -12.70 77.24
N PRO A 367 0.78 -12.95 78.14
CA PRO A 367 1.48 -11.89 78.87
C PRO A 367 2.73 -11.39 78.12
N GLY A 368 3.01 -10.10 78.31
CA GLY A 368 4.29 -9.64 78.84
C GLY A 368 5.47 -9.41 77.88
N LYS A 369 5.68 -8.14 77.51
CA LYS A 369 7.02 -7.57 77.21
C LYS A 369 7.94 -7.70 78.43
N ARG A 370 9.27 -7.89 78.23
CA ARG A 370 10.37 -6.96 78.65
C ARG A 370 11.80 -7.56 78.45
N PRO A 371 12.88 -6.77 78.57
CA PRO A 371 13.97 -6.73 77.58
C PRO A 371 15.36 -7.11 78.12
N GLY A 372 16.34 -7.19 77.20
CA GLY A 372 17.66 -6.56 77.38
C GLY A 372 18.78 -7.30 78.13
N LYS A 373 19.89 -7.43 77.40
CA LYS A 373 21.32 -7.30 77.79
C LYS A 373 22.10 -8.46 78.43
N ASN A 374 23.33 -8.55 77.90
CA ASN A 374 24.59 -9.14 78.37
C ASN A 374 24.69 -10.67 78.21
N ARG A 375 25.77 -11.23 77.65
CA ARG A 375 27.19 -10.86 77.62
C ARG A 375 27.82 -11.07 76.25
#